data_AF-A0A162AGF6-F1
#
_entry.id   AF-A0A162AGF6-F1
#
_cell.length_a   1.000
_cell.length_b   1.000
_cell.length_c   1.000
_cell.angle_alpha   90.00
_cell.angle_beta   90.00
_cell.angle_gamma   90.00
#
_symmetry.space_group_name_H-M   'P 1'
#
loop_
_entity.id
_entity.type
_entity.pdbx_description
1 polymer ?
#
loop_
_entity_poly.entity_id
_entity_poly.type
_entity_poly.pdbx_seq_one_letter_code
_entity_poly.pdbx_strand_id
1 'polypeptide(L)'
;MDATQIAIWNTTTEAVMNMVKSASDWITFAIDAPSARTVVFGVHIGGHLFVEGLLFVVILFLLSQKSYKPPKRPLTDKEIDELCDEWVPESLIPPITEDMKCEPPVLESAAGTHTVINGKEVVNFASANYLGIIGHEKLLESCTTSLEKYGVGSCGPRGFYGTIDVHLDCEAKIAKFLGTPDSILYSYGLSTMFSAIPAFCKKGDIVIADEGVNWGIQNGLFLSRSTIIYFKHNNMESLQNTLEKVTRDNKRAKKLRRYIVVEAVYQQCIILTSTSHLMVY
;
A
#
# COMPACT_ATOMS: atom_id res chain seq x y z
N MET A 1 30.73 33.66 2.88
CA MET A 1 31.37 33.91 4.18
C MET A 1 32.40 34.99 4.00
N ASP A 2 32.36 36.03 4.83
CA ASP A 2 33.33 37.12 4.83
C ASP A 2 34.70 36.64 5.36
N ALA A 3 35.80 37.29 5.01
CA ALA A 3 37.16 36.92 5.42
C ALA A 3 37.28 36.81 6.95
N THR A 4 36.51 37.62 7.68
CA THR A 4 36.43 37.60 9.15
C THR A 4 35.74 36.34 9.69
N GLN A 5 34.72 35.80 9.00
CA GLN A 5 34.07 34.54 9.37
C GLN A 5 34.97 33.33 9.12
N ILE A 6 35.79 33.37 8.06
CA ILE A 6 36.76 32.31 7.75
C ILE A 6 37.86 32.27 8.82
N ALA A 7 38.34 33.43 9.29
CA ALA A 7 39.33 33.50 10.37
C ALA A 7 38.78 32.95 11.71
N ILE A 8 37.52 33.24 12.05
CA ILE A 8 36.85 32.71 13.25
C ILE A 8 36.63 31.20 13.12
N TRP A 9 36.24 30.72 11.94
CA TRP A 9 36.07 29.29 11.69
C TRP A 9 37.40 28.53 11.81
N ASN A 10 38.48 29.06 11.25
CA ASN A 10 39.80 28.42 11.36
C ASN A 10 40.32 28.37 12.82
N THR A 11 40.20 29.47 13.57
CA THR A 11 40.62 29.50 14.99
C THR A 11 39.79 28.60 15.88
N THR A 12 38.47 28.50 15.64
CA THR A 12 37.61 27.55 16.36
C THR A 12 37.93 26.10 16.00
N THR A 13 38.20 25.79 14.73
CA THR A 13 38.64 24.44 14.32
C THR A 13 40.00 24.06 14.92
N GLU A 14 40.96 24.99 15.00
CA GLU A 14 42.26 24.73 15.64
C GLU A 14 42.11 24.51 17.15
N ALA A 15 41.25 25.29 17.82
CA ALA A 15 40.97 25.10 19.25
C ALA A 15 40.33 23.74 19.52
N VAL A 16 39.36 23.31 18.71
CA VAL A 16 38.74 21.99 18.81
C VAL A 16 39.75 20.88 18.53
N MET A 17 40.58 21.03 17.49
CA MET A 17 41.62 20.05 17.15
C MET A 17 42.65 19.92 18.27
N ASN A 18 43.06 21.03 18.91
CA ASN A 18 43.97 21.00 20.05
C ASN A 18 43.32 20.35 21.28
N MET A 19 42.03 20.57 21.51
CA MET A 19 41.30 19.93 22.62
C MET A 19 41.17 18.42 22.40
N VAL A 20 40.85 17.98 21.17
CA VAL A 20 40.79 16.57 20.79
C VAL A 20 42.16 15.91 20.89
N LYS A 21 43.22 16.61 20.46
CA LYS A 21 44.60 16.11 20.57
C LYS A 21 45.04 15.99 22.03
N SER A 22 44.72 16.97 22.87
CA SER A 22 45.00 16.91 24.31
C SER A 22 44.22 15.79 25.00
N ALA A 23 42.97 15.55 24.62
CA ALA A 23 42.20 14.42 25.11
C ALA A 23 42.80 13.08 24.65
N SER A 24 43.24 12.99 23.39
CA SER A 24 43.93 11.82 22.83
C SER A 24 45.25 11.55 23.56
N ASP A 25 46.04 12.58 23.83
CA ASP A 25 47.32 12.47 24.55
C ASP A 25 47.08 12.03 26.00
N TRP A 26 46.01 12.53 26.64
CA TRP A 26 45.61 12.11 27.99
C TRP A 26 45.13 10.65 28.02
N ILE A 27 44.37 10.21 27.02
CA ILE A 27 43.94 8.81 26.86
C ILE A 27 45.17 7.91 26.63
N THR A 28 46.10 8.34 25.78
CA THR A 28 47.34 7.59 25.50
C THR A 28 48.19 7.47 26.76
N PHE A 29 48.32 8.57 27.53
CA PHE A 29 49.00 8.57 28.82
C PHE A 29 48.30 7.70 29.87
N ALA A 30 46.97 7.69 29.92
CA ALA A 30 46.21 6.84 30.82
C ALA A 30 46.34 5.34 30.47
N ILE A 31 46.49 5.02 29.18
CA ILE A 31 46.77 3.65 28.69
C ILE A 31 48.22 3.25 28.98
N ASP A 32 49.17 4.19 28.88
CA ASP A 32 50.61 3.95 29.13
C ASP A 32 51.03 4.12 30.60
N ALA A 33 50.10 4.46 31.50
CA ALA A 33 50.37 4.60 32.92
C ALA A 33 50.94 3.29 33.51
N PRO A 34 51.88 3.32 34.49
CA PRO A 34 52.61 2.14 34.96
C PRO A 34 51.73 1.01 35.52
N SER A 35 50.47 1.30 35.87
CA SER A 35 49.47 0.31 36.27
C SER A 35 49.10 -0.68 35.15
N ALA A 36 49.28 -0.30 33.88
CA ALA A 36 49.03 -1.16 32.71
C ALA A 36 50.16 -2.17 32.42
N ARG A 37 51.25 -2.17 33.22
CA ARG A 37 52.31 -3.21 33.18
C ARG A 37 52.44 -3.97 34.49
N THR A 38 51.32 -4.21 35.17
CA THR A 38 51.33 -5.11 36.34
C THR A 38 51.27 -6.56 35.87
N VAL A 39 52.40 -7.28 35.97
CA VAL A 39 52.45 -8.73 35.71
C VAL A 39 51.90 -9.45 36.93
N VAL A 40 50.71 -10.02 36.80
CA VAL A 40 50.14 -10.95 37.77
C VAL A 40 50.11 -12.32 37.09
N PHE A 41 50.85 -13.30 37.61
CA PHE A 41 51.02 -14.65 37.06
C PHE A 41 51.53 -14.75 35.60
N GLY A 42 52.52 -13.93 35.22
CA GLY A 42 53.31 -14.18 34.00
C GLY A 42 52.61 -13.97 32.65
N VAL A 43 51.45 -13.30 32.62
CA VAL A 43 50.75 -12.94 31.38
C VAL A 43 50.79 -11.41 31.19
N HIS A 44 51.19 -10.95 29.99
CA HIS A 44 51.14 -9.53 29.61
C HIS A 44 49.68 -9.09 29.42
N ILE A 45 49.13 -8.37 30.39
CA ILE A 45 47.80 -7.77 30.27
C ILE A 45 47.95 -6.48 29.45
N GLY A 46 47.76 -6.56 28.14
CA GLY A 46 47.69 -5.36 27.30
C GLY A 46 46.47 -4.51 27.68
N GLY A 47 46.55 -3.18 27.53
CA GLY A 47 45.45 -2.25 27.87
C GLY A 47 44.11 -2.60 27.20
N HIS A 48 44.13 -3.38 26.13
CA HIS A 48 42.93 -3.94 25.48
C HIS A 48 42.10 -4.84 26.40
N LEU A 49 42.71 -5.64 27.28
CA LEU A 49 42.01 -6.49 28.26
C LEU A 49 41.30 -5.65 29.34
N PHE A 50 41.84 -4.48 29.68
CA PHE A 50 41.20 -3.56 30.61
C PHE A 50 39.97 -2.90 29.99
N VAL A 51 40.06 -2.46 28.73
CA VAL A 51 38.93 -1.92 27.98
C VAL A 51 37.84 -2.97 27.79
N GLU A 52 38.21 -4.20 27.45
CA GLU A 52 37.27 -5.32 27.29
C GLU A 52 36.60 -5.70 28.61
N GLY A 53 37.35 -5.72 29.72
CA GLY A 53 36.80 -5.91 31.06
C GLY A 53 35.83 -4.79 31.46
N LEU A 54 36.17 -3.52 31.19
CA LEU A 54 35.29 -2.37 31.44
C LEU A 54 34.00 -2.47 30.63
N LEU A 55 34.09 -2.81 29.34
CA LEU A 55 32.93 -3.01 28.46
C LEU A 55 32.05 -4.15 28.97
N PHE A 56 32.65 -5.26 29.41
CA PHE A 56 31.92 -6.39 29.96
C PHE A 56 31.18 -6.02 31.25
N VAL A 57 31.82 -5.23 32.13
CA VAL A 57 31.18 -4.71 33.35
C VAL A 57 30.04 -3.75 33.01
N VAL A 58 30.20 -2.87 32.03
CA VAL A 58 29.13 -1.95 31.58
C VAL A 58 27.97 -2.71 30.95
N ILE A 59 28.24 -3.72 30.13
CA ILE A 59 27.20 -4.58 29.53
C ILE A 59 26.45 -5.34 30.64
N LEU A 60 27.16 -5.95 31.58
CA LEU A 60 26.53 -6.62 32.74
C LEU A 60 25.72 -5.64 33.60
N PHE A 61 26.21 -4.41 33.78
CA PHE A 61 25.50 -3.36 34.49
C PHE A 61 24.22 -2.96 33.77
N LEU A 62 24.27 -2.73 32.45
CA LEU A 62 23.11 -2.40 31.62
C LEU A 62 22.09 -3.56 31.58
N LEU A 63 22.54 -4.81 31.48
CA LEU A 63 21.67 -6.00 31.55
C LEU A 63 21.06 -6.20 32.94
N SER A 64 21.73 -5.73 33.99
CA SER A 64 21.21 -5.74 35.36
C SER A 64 20.23 -4.60 35.65
N GLN A 65 20.19 -3.55 34.82
CA GLN A 65 19.18 -2.51 34.95
C GLN A 65 17.83 -3.10 34.55
N LYS A 66 16.91 -3.17 35.52
CA LYS A 66 15.52 -3.56 35.24
C LYS A 66 14.90 -2.48 34.36
N SER A 67 14.25 -2.91 33.28
CA SER A 67 13.46 -2.04 32.42
C SER A 67 12.52 -1.18 33.28
N TYR A 68 12.57 0.14 33.08
CA TYR A 68 11.76 1.10 33.82
C TYR A 68 10.29 0.71 33.70
N LYS A 69 9.64 0.44 34.84
CA LYS A 69 8.21 0.18 34.90
C LYS A 69 7.53 1.43 35.43
N PRO A 70 6.64 2.08 34.66
CA PRO A 70 5.96 3.27 35.14
C PRO A 70 5.17 2.95 36.43
N PRO A 71 5.10 3.88 37.38
CA PRO A 71 4.39 3.68 38.63
C PRO A 71 2.90 3.44 38.34
N LYS A 72 2.30 2.41 38.95
CA LYS A 72 0.87 2.04 38.78
C LYS A 72 -0.11 3.00 39.45
N ARG A 73 0.33 4.20 39.83
CA ARG A 73 -0.54 5.23 40.43
C ARG A 73 -1.40 5.86 39.34
N PRO A 74 -2.62 6.32 39.64
CA PRO A 74 -3.33 7.20 38.72
C PRO A 74 -2.47 8.45 38.48
N LEU A 75 -2.34 8.84 37.21
CA LEU A 75 -1.64 10.06 36.82
C LEU A 75 -2.38 11.27 37.39
N THR A 76 -1.63 12.29 37.76
CA THR A 76 -2.20 13.59 38.11
C THR A 76 -2.67 14.31 36.86
N ASP A 77 -3.65 15.20 36.99
CA ASP A 77 -4.18 15.95 35.83
C ASP A 77 -3.07 16.71 35.07
N LYS A 78 -2.05 17.22 35.79
CA LYS A 78 -0.88 17.86 35.20
C LYS A 78 -0.01 16.91 34.38
N GLU A 79 0.23 15.69 34.88
CA GLU A 79 1.00 14.67 34.14
C GLU A 79 0.23 14.23 32.88
N ILE A 80 -1.10 14.21 32.93
CA ILE A 80 -1.94 13.92 31.77
C ILE A 80 -1.81 15.03 30.73
N ASP A 81 -1.90 16.30 31.15
CA ASP A 81 -1.74 17.45 30.27
C ASP A 81 -0.35 17.46 29.61
N GLU A 82 0.72 17.22 30.39
CA GLU A 82 2.10 17.11 29.87
C GLU A 82 2.25 15.98 28.85
N LEU A 83 1.68 14.79 29.13
CA LEU A 83 1.70 13.67 28.19
C LEU A 83 0.89 13.94 26.92
N CYS A 84 -0.22 14.67 27.03
CA CYS A 84 -1.01 15.09 25.89
C CYS A 84 -0.27 16.12 25.03
N ASP A 85 0.47 17.04 25.65
CA ASP A 85 1.28 18.05 24.96
C ASP A 85 2.51 17.43 24.26
N GLU A 86 3.13 16.41 24.86
CA GLU A 86 4.26 15.68 24.28
C GLU A 86 3.86 14.65 23.22
N TRP A 87 2.60 14.22 23.20
CA TRP A 87 2.16 13.16 22.31
C TRP A 87 2.06 13.63 20.86
N VAL A 88 2.91 13.03 20.02
CA VAL A 88 2.82 13.16 18.56
C VAL A 88 2.25 11.86 18.01
N PRO A 89 1.10 11.88 17.31
CA PRO A 89 0.58 10.68 16.67
C PRO A 89 1.60 10.12 15.69
N GLU A 90 1.80 8.81 15.72
CA GLU A 90 2.51 8.14 14.63
C GLU A 90 1.81 8.44 13.31
N SER A 91 2.60 8.73 12.28
CA SER A 91 2.07 8.94 10.95
C SER A 91 1.32 7.68 10.49
N LEU A 92 0.04 7.81 10.18
CA LEU A 92 -0.79 6.72 9.65
C LEU A 92 -0.31 6.25 8.27
N ILE A 93 0.52 7.06 7.61
CA ILE A 93 1.11 6.75 6.31
C ILE A 93 2.61 6.56 6.43
N PRO A 94 3.19 5.55 5.75
CA PRO A 94 4.64 5.45 5.61
C PRO A 94 5.19 6.71 4.92
N PRO A 95 6.44 7.10 5.21
CA PRO A 95 7.05 8.27 4.58
C PRO A 95 7.10 8.07 3.06
N ILE A 96 6.66 9.09 2.32
CA ILE A 96 6.61 9.06 0.85
C ILE A 96 8.05 9.12 0.34
N THR A 97 8.47 8.09 -0.40
CA THR A 97 9.77 8.07 -1.07
C THR A 97 9.69 8.82 -2.41
N GLU A 98 10.82 9.27 -2.95
CA GLU A 98 10.84 10.02 -4.22
C GLU A 98 10.25 9.22 -5.39
N ASP A 99 10.39 7.90 -5.39
CA ASP A 99 9.78 6.99 -6.38
C ASP A 99 8.25 6.89 -6.26
N MET A 100 7.67 7.22 -5.10
CA MET A 100 6.23 7.30 -4.91
C MET A 100 5.63 8.63 -5.37
N LYS A 101 6.46 9.66 -5.63
CA LYS A 101 6.00 10.94 -6.16
C LYS A 101 5.69 10.81 -7.65
N CYS A 102 4.42 10.62 -7.95
CA CYS A 102 3.91 10.68 -9.31
C CYS A 102 3.03 11.93 -9.44
N GLU A 103 3.44 12.89 -10.26
CA GLU A 103 2.59 14.02 -10.64
C GLU A 103 1.83 13.64 -11.93
N PRO A 104 0.50 13.41 -11.86
CA PRO A 104 -0.25 13.06 -13.04
C PRO A 104 -0.33 14.28 -13.99
N PRO A 105 -0.28 14.06 -15.32
CA PRO A 105 -0.42 15.16 -16.26
C PRO A 105 -1.83 15.77 -16.18
N VAL A 106 -1.91 17.09 -16.28
CA VAL A 106 -3.19 17.81 -16.35
C VAL A 106 -3.58 17.96 -17.82
N LEU A 107 -4.79 17.51 -18.15
CA LEU A 107 -5.36 17.67 -19.49
C LEU A 107 -6.04 19.03 -19.59
N GLU A 108 -5.68 19.82 -20.61
CA GLU A 108 -6.27 21.13 -20.89
C GLU A 108 -7.44 21.05 -21.88
N SER A 109 -7.68 19.87 -22.45
CA SER A 109 -8.77 19.58 -23.39
C SER A 109 -9.47 18.28 -23.02
N ALA A 110 -10.51 17.91 -23.78
CA ALA A 110 -11.14 16.60 -23.65
C ALA A 110 -10.10 15.47 -23.82
N ALA A 111 -10.27 14.39 -23.05
CA ALA A 111 -9.39 13.22 -23.06
C ALA A 111 -9.63 12.31 -24.30
N GLY A 112 -9.66 12.91 -25.49
CA GLY A 112 -9.83 12.22 -26.77
C GLY A 112 -8.52 11.60 -27.28
N THR A 113 -8.51 11.23 -28.56
CA THR A 113 -7.32 10.70 -29.25
C THR A 113 -6.17 11.72 -29.31
N HIS A 114 -6.51 12.99 -29.52
CA HIS A 114 -5.60 14.13 -29.40
C HIS A 114 -6.00 14.95 -28.19
N THR A 115 -5.02 15.37 -27.40
CA THR A 115 -5.26 16.20 -26.20
C THR A 115 -4.15 17.22 -26.03
N VAL A 116 -4.41 18.27 -25.24
CA VAL A 116 -3.43 19.30 -24.90
C VAL A 116 -2.91 19.05 -23.48
N ILE A 117 -1.58 19.02 -23.33
CA ILE A 117 -0.87 18.93 -22.05
C ILE A 117 0.25 19.96 -22.05
N ASN A 118 0.28 20.85 -21.05
CA ASN A 118 1.25 21.94 -20.93
C ASN A 118 1.32 22.80 -22.21
N GLY A 119 0.16 23.15 -22.76
CA GLY A 119 0.02 23.92 -24.01
C GLY A 119 0.50 23.21 -25.28
N LYS A 120 0.85 21.92 -25.24
CA LYS A 120 1.28 21.13 -26.40
C LYS A 120 0.24 20.09 -26.78
N GLU A 121 -0.04 20.00 -28.09
CA GLU A 121 -0.87 18.92 -28.62
C GLU A 121 -0.09 17.59 -28.60
N VAL A 122 -0.71 16.56 -28.04
CA VAL A 122 -0.15 15.21 -27.91
C VAL A 122 -1.18 14.16 -28.30
N VAL A 123 -0.69 12.97 -28.67
CA VAL A 123 -1.53 11.80 -28.95
C VAL A 123 -1.69 10.96 -27.67
N ASN A 124 -2.92 10.63 -27.32
CA ASN A 124 -3.28 9.95 -26.09
C ASN A 124 -3.27 8.42 -26.26
N PHE A 125 -2.19 7.78 -25.83
CA PHE A 125 -2.08 6.31 -25.72
C PHE A 125 -2.32 5.80 -24.28
N ALA A 126 -2.64 6.68 -23.33
CA ALA A 126 -2.77 6.33 -21.92
C ALA A 126 -4.21 5.98 -21.51
N SER A 127 -5.21 6.46 -22.25
CA SER A 127 -6.62 6.25 -21.90
C SER A 127 -7.18 4.91 -22.42
N ALA A 128 -8.15 4.35 -21.69
CA ALA A 128 -8.92 3.18 -22.09
C ALA A 128 -10.08 3.51 -23.05
N ASN A 129 -9.88 4.45 -23.98
CA ASN A 129 -10.88 4.88 -24.96
C ASN A 129 -10.85 4.02 -26.23
N TYR A 130 -11.00 2.70 -26.09
CA TYR A 130 -10.81 1.75 -27.19
C TYR A 130 -11.72 1.98 -28.39
N LEU A 131 -12.96 2.46 -28.14
CA LEU A 131 -13.94 2.71 -29.19
C LEU A 131 -13.91 4.16 -29.71
N GLY A 132 -13.04 5.03 -29.17
CA GLY A 132 -12.96 6.42 -29.59
C GLY A 132 -14.23 7.23 -29.34
N ILE A 133 -15.05 6.84 -28.36
CA ILE A 133 -16.37 7.44 -28.14
C ILE A 133 -16.31 8.76 -27.36
N ILE A 134 -15.23 9.02 -26.63
CA ILE A 134 -15.05 10.29 -25.92
C ILE A 134 -15.03 11.45 -26.93
N GLY A 135 -15.94 12.41 -26.76
CA GLY A 135 -16.05 13.58 -27.63
C GLY A 135 -16.94 13.38 -28.87
N HIS A 136 -17.58 12.21 -29.03
CA HIS A 136 -18.50 11.99 -30.15
C HIS A 136 -19.75 12.87 -30.03
N GLU A 137 -20.11 13.59 -31.10
CA GLU A 137 -21.19 14.60 -31.11
C GLU A 137 -22.53 14.07 -30.59
N LYS A 138 -22.97 12.90 -31.07
CA LYS A 138 -24.20 12.25 -30.58
C LYS A 138 -24.21 11.98 -29.06
N LEU A 139 -23.06 11.72 -28.45
CA LEU A 139 -22.97 11.53 -27.00
C LEU A 139 -23.07 12.86 -26.28
N LEU A 140 -22.44 13.92 -26.80
CA LEU A 140 -22.56 15.27 -26.24
C LEU A 140 -24.01 15.76 -26.29
N GLU A 141 -24.70 15.56 -27.42
CA GLU A 141 -26.12 15.88 -27.56
C GLU A 141 -26.97 15.10 -26.55
N SER A 142 -26.78 13.78 -26.45
CA SER A 142 -27.49 12.93 -25.49
C SER A 142 -27.23 13.34 -24.04
N CYS A 143 -26.01 13.77 -23.70
CA CYS A 143 -25.67 14.29 -22.37
C CYS A 143 -26.42 15.60 -22.09
N THR A 144 -26.42 16.55 -23.03
CA THR A 144 -27.13 17.83 -22.89
C THR A 144 -28.62 17.61 -22.69
N THR A 145 -29.27 16.80 -23.54
CA THR A 145 -30.69 16.48 -23.38
C THR A 145 -31.01 15.78 -22.05
N SER A 146 -30.11 14.90 -21.59
CA SER A 146 -30.30 14.23 -20.30
C SER A 146 -30.18 15.20 -19.12
N LEU A 147 -29.25 16.15 -19.19
CA LEU A 147 -29.10 17.21 -18.19
C LEU A 147 -30.33 18.12 -18.14
N GLU A 148 -30.89 18.48 -19.30
CA GLU A 148 -32.12 19.29 -19.38
C GLU A 148 -33.33 18.56 -18.78
N LYS A 149 -33.46 17.24 -19.00
CA LYS A 149 -34.59 16.45 -18.49
C LYS A 149 -34.46 16.09 -17.01
N TYR A 150 -33.27 15.65 -16.58
CA TYR A 150 -33.07 15.01 -15.27
C TYR A 150 -32.24 15.85 -14.29
N GLY A 151 -31.60 16.93 -14.75
CA GLY A 151 -30.65 17.71 -13.95
C GLY A 151 -29.31 16.99 -13.75
N VAL A 152 -28.55 17.45 -12.76
CA VAL A 152 -27.15 17.04 -12.54
C VAL A 152 -26.98 15.73 -11.75
N GLY A 153 -28.07 15.12 -11.28
CA GLY A 153 -28.01 13.85 -10.56
C GLY A 153 -29.27 13.52 -9.77
N SER A 154 -29.35 12.27 -9.29
CA SER A 154 -30.50 11.78 -8.50
C SER A 154 -30.48 12.16 -7.03
N CYS A 155 -29.35 12.64 -6.51
CA CYS A 155 -29.15 13.07 -5.12
C CYS A 155 -29.59 12.04 -4.05
N GLY A 156 -29.64 10.75 -4.40
CA GLY A 156 -30.08 9.68 -3.51
C GLY A 156 -29.58 8.29 -3.93
N PRO A 157 -29.56 7.32 -3.00
CA PRO A 157 -29.17 5.96 -3.32
C PRO A 157 -30.27 5.22 -4.11
N ARG A 158 -29.86 4.26 -4.94
CA ARG A 158 -30.77 3.44 -5.77
C ARG A 158 -31.84 2.69 -4.97
N GLY A 159 -31.52 2.28 -3.74
CA GLY A 159 -32.44 1.56 -2.84
C GLY A 159 -33.47 2.43 -2.12
N PHE A 160 -33.51 3.73 -2.39
CA PHE A 160 -34.47 4.65 -1.78
C PHE A 160 -35.11 5.53 -2.86
N TYR A 161 -34.93 6.86 -2.85
CA TYR A 161 -35.50 7.78 -3.86
C TYR A 161 -34.55 8.10 -5.03
N GLY A 162 -33.40 7.43 -5.15
CA GLY A 162 -32.36 7.77 -6.13
C GLY A 162 -32.49 7.11 -7.51
N THR A 163 -33.51 6.28 -7.73
CA THR A 163 -33.72 5.59 -9.01
C THR A 163 -34.62 6.43 -9.93
N ILE A 164 -34.16 6.66 -11.15
CA ILE A 164 -34.82 7.45 -12.20
C ILE A 164 -35.01 6.50 -13.41
N ASP A 165 -36.01 6.75 -14.25
CA ASP A 165 -36.34 5.94 -15.45
C ASP A 165 -35.09 5.62 -16.31
N VAL A 166 -34.22 6.59 -16.55
CA VAL A 166 -32.99 6.42 -17.33
C VAL A 166 -32.03 5.36 -16.76
N HIS A 167 -32.02 5.15 -15.45
CA HIS A 167 -31.21 4.08 -14.84
C HIS A 167 -31.73 2.70 -15.22
N LEU A 168 -33.05 2.51 -15.15
CA LEU A 168 -33.71 1.25 -15.51
C LEU A 168 -33.59 0.97 -17.01
N ASP A 169 -33.72 2.00 -17.85
CA ASP A 169 -33.50 1.90 -19.28
C ASP A 169 -32.06 1.50 -19.62
N CYS A 170 -31.08 2.04 -18.89
CA CYS A 170 -29.67 1.67 -19.04
C CYS A 170 -29.45 0.20 -18.66
N GLU A 171 -29.99 -0.24 -17.52
CA GLU A 171 -29.91 -1.63 -17.06
C GLU A 171 -30.54 -2.61 -18.07
N ALA A 172 -31.72 -2.27 -18.61
CA ALA A 172 -32.37 -3.09 -19.63
C ALA A 172 -31.56 -3.17 -20.93
N LYS A 173 -30.95 -2.06 -21.38
CA LYS A 173 -30.09 -2.03 -22.57
C LYS A 173 -28.81 -2.85 -22.37
N ILE A 174 -28.18 -2.77 -21.20
CA ILE A 174 -27.00 -3.56 -20.85
C ILE A 174 -27.35 -5.05 -20.82
N ALA A 175 -28.44 -5.44 -20.15
CA ALA A 175 -28.88 -6.83 -20.08
C ALA A 175 -29.15 -7.40 -21.49
N LYS A 176 -29.84 -6.63 -22.34
CA LYS A 176 -30.09 -7.00 -23.74
C LYS A 176 -28.80 -7.15 -24.55
N PHE A 177 -27.84 -6.24 -24.38
CA PHE A 177 -26.56 -6.27 -25.09
C PHE A 177 -25.71 -7.49 -24.71
N LEU A 178 -25.67 -7.82 -23.41
CA LEU A 178 -24.91 -8.96 -22.89
C LEU A 178 -25.66 -10.30 -23.02
N GLY A 179 -26.96 -10.28 -23.33
CA GLY A 179 -27.79 -11.48 -23.36
C GLY A 179 -28.07 -12.07 -21.98
N THR A 180 -28.05 -11.26 -20.92
CA THR A 180 -28.34 -11.69 -19.55
C THR A 180 -29.81 -11.43 -19.18
N PRO A 181 -30.37 -12.16 -18.20
CA PRO A 181 -31.76 -11.93 -17.77
C PRO A 181 -32.01 -10.53 -17.20
N ASP A 182 -31.01 -9.95 -16.53
CA ASP A 182 -31.09 -8.64 -15.90
C ASP A 182 -29.67 -8.04 -15.75
N SER A 183 -29.57 -6.77 -15.33
CA SER A 183 -28.31 -6.13 -14.96
C SER A 183 -28.48 -5.11 -13.82
N ILE A 184 -27.40 -4.87 -13.07
CA ILE A 184 -27.37 -3.89 -11.97
C ILE A 184 -26.33 -2.83 -12.29
N LEU A 185 -26.73 -1.56 -12.26
CA LEU A 185 -25.85 -0.43 -12.53
C LEU A 185 -25.18 0.08 -11.23
N TYR A 186 -23.86 0.24 -11.30
CA TYR A 186 -23.04 0.87 -10.26
C TYR A 186 -22.41 2.16 -10.80
N SER A 187 -22.18 3.14 -9.92
CA SER A 187 -21.58 4.42 -10.30
C SER A 187 -20.12 4.32 -10.76
N TYR A 188 -19.40 3.28 -10.32
CA TYR A 188 -18.00 3.09 -10.65
C TYR A 188 -17.61 1.61 -10.67
N GLY A 189 -16.70 1.24 -11.59
CA GLY A 189 -16.31 -0.16 -11.81
C GLY A 189 -15.66 -0.83 -10.60
N LEU A 190 -14.80 -0.12 -9.85
CA LEU A 190 -14.23 -0.68 -8.60
C LEU A 190 -15.31 -0.95 -7.56
N SER A 191 -16.31 -0.06 -7.44
CA SER A 191 -17.43 -0.25 -6.52
C SER A 191 -18.26 -1.48 -6.88
N THR A 192 -18.40 -1.80 -8.17
CA THR A 192 -19.04 -3.03 -8.64
C THR A 192 -18.34 -4.26 -8.07
N MET A 193 -17.01 -4.34 -8.19
CA MET A 193 -16.25 -5.51 -7.72
C MET A 193 -16.31 -5.65 -6.19
N PHE A 194 -16.20 -4.54 -5.47
CA PHE A 194 -16.28 -4.51 -4.00
C PHE A 194 -17.66 -4.87 -3.47
N SER A 195 -18.72 -4.64 -4.24
CA SER A 195 -20.08 -4.99 -3.87
C SER A 195 -20.44 -6.41 -4.30
N ALA A 196 -20.16 -6.78 -5.55
CA ALA A 196 -20.58 -8.04 -6.13
C ALA A 196 -19.87 -9.24 -5.49
N ILE A 197 -18.54 -9.19 -5.32
CA ILE A 197 -17.79 -10.34 -4.81
C ILE A 197 -18.24 -10.74 -3.39
N PRO A 198 -18.31 -9.83 -2.40
CA PRO A 198 -18.78 -10.17 -1.05
C PRO A 198 -20.29 -10.49 -0.96
N ALA A 199 -21.10 -10.04 -1.93
CA ALA A 199 -22.52 -10.39 -1.95
C ALA A 199 -22.72 -11.90 -2.21
N PHE A 200 -21.90 -12.49 -3.08
CA PHE A 200 -21.98 -13.92 -3.41
C PHE A 200 -21.06 -14.79 -2.53
N CYS A 201 -19.83 -14.35 -2.30
CA CYS A 201 -18.81 -15.07 -1.53
C CYS A 201 -18.82 -14.61 -0.07
N LYS A 202 -19.03 -15.55 0.86
CA LYS A 202 -19.11 -15.27 2.30
C LYS A 202 -18.10 -16.11 3.07
N LYS A 203 -17.89 -15.74 4.34
CA LYS A 203 -17.07 -16.51 5.29
C LYS A 203 -17.47 -18.00 5.28
N GLY A 204 -16.50 -18.86 4.98
CA GLY A 204 -16.69 -20.31 4.88
C GLY A 204 -16.75 -20.83 3.44
N ASP A 205 -16.96 -19.97 2.44
CA ASP A 205 -16.81 -20.33 1.04
C ASP A 205 -15.34 -20.36 0.63
N ILE A 206 -15.05 -21.09 -0.46
CA ILE A 206 -13.71 -21.14 -1.06
C ILE A 206 -13.76 -20.43 -2.41
N VAL A 207 -12.86 -19.48 -2.61
CA VAL A 207 -12.70 -18.77 -3.88
C VAL A 207 -11.33 -19.09 -4.45
N ILE A 208 -11.32 -19.56 -5.69
CA ILE A 208 -10.10 -19.84 -6.44
C ILE A 208 -9.91 -18.69 -7.43
N ALA A 209 -8.84 -17.93 -7.28
CA ALA A 209 -8.60 -16.72 -8.06
C ALA A 209 -7.25 -16.79 -8.80
N ASP A 210 -7.17 -16.14 -9.96
CA ASP A 210 -5.90 -15.97 -10.67
C ASP A 210 -5.00 -15.00 -9.89
N GLU A 211 -3.69 -15.28 -9.77
CA GLU A 211 -2.76 -14.40 -9.05
C GLU A 211 -2.57 -13.02 -9.72
N GLY A 212 -2.93 -12.88 -11.01
CA GLY A 212 -2.83 -11.67 -11.81
C GLY A 212 -4.11 -10.84 -11.91
N VAL A 213 -5.16 -11.15 -11.14
CA VAL A 213 -6.37 -10.31 -11.09
C VAL A 213 -6.04 -8.89 -10.61
N ASN A 214 -6.75 -7.90 -11.10
CA ASN A 214 -6.57 -6.49 -10.79
C ASN A 214 -6.83 -6.19 -9.32
N TRP A 215 -6.34 -5.04 -8.89
CA TRP A 215 -6.47 -4.57 -7.52
C TRP A 215 -7.93 -4.48 -7.02
N GLY A 216 -8.87 -4.17 -7.92
CA GLY A 216 -10.31 -4.12 -7.60
C GLY A 216 -10.87 -5.48 -7.16
N ILE A 217 -10.54 -6.53 -7.90
CA ILE A 217 -10.93 -7.90 -7.57
C ILE A 217 -10.25 -8.35 -6.28
N GLN A 218 -8.95 -8.09 -6.11
CA GLN A 218 -8.22 -8.47 -4.90
C GLN A 218 -8.86 -7.90 -3.63
N ASN A 219 -9.26 -6.63 -3.66
CA ASN A 219 -9.95 -6.02 -2.52
C ASN A 219 -11.36 -6.56 -2.33
N GLY A 220 -12.11 -6.83 -3.39
CA GLY A 220 -13.40 -7.52 -3.29
C GLY A 220 -13.27 -8.91 -2.64
N LEU A 221 -12.24 -9.68 -3.00
CA LEU A 221 -11.92 -10.97 -2.39
C LEU A 221 -11.57 -10.81 -0.91
N PHE A 222 -10.75 -9.82 -0.56
CA PHE A 222 -10.42 -9.51 0.84
C PHE A 222 -11.66 -9.16 1.67
N LEU A 223 -12.54 -8.30 1.14
CA LEU A 223 -13.79 -7.89 1.79
C LEU A 223 -14.77 -9.06 1.99
N SER A 224 -14.73 -10.08 1.13
CA SER A 224 -15.61 -11.26 1.23
C SER A 224 -15.39 -12.11 2.48
N ARG A 225 -14.19 -12.04 3.08
CA ARG A 225 -13.73 -12.90 4.20
C ARG A 225 -13.82 -14.41 3.90
N SER A 226 -13.87 -14.77 2.62
CA SER A 226 -13.85 -16.15 2.15
C SER A 226 -12.43 -16.72 2.24
N THR A 227 -12.28 -18.04 2.12
CA THR A 227 -10.97 -18.66 1.96
C THR A 227 -10.51 -18.49 0.51
N ILE A 228 -9.50 -17.64 0.30
CA ILE A 228 -8.98 -17.35 -1.03
C ILE A 228 -7.77 -18.25 -1.32
N ILE A 229 -7.77 -18.91 -2.47
CA ILE A 229 -6.67 -19.76 -2.94
C ILE A 229 -6.29 -19.28 -4.34
N TYR A 230 -5.03 -18.90 -4.52
CA TYR A 230 -4.55 -18.43 -5.81
C TYR A 230 -3.98 -19.57 -6.65
N PHE A 231 -4.23 -19.54 -7.95
CA PHE A 231 -3.53 -20.35 -8.94
C PHE A 231 -2.61 -19.49 -9.81
N LYS A 232 -1.65 -20.12 -10.48
CA LYS A 232 -0.66 -19.41 -11.30
C LYS A 232 -1.26 -18.68 -12.48
N HIS A 233 -0.74 -17.49 -12.75
CA HIS A 233 -1.31 -16.56 -13.70
C HIS A 233 -1.49 -17.20 -15.07
N ASN A 234 -2.72 -17.19 -15.58
CA ASN A 234 -3.11 -17.74 -16.87
C ASN A 234 -2.66 -19.20 -17.09
N ASN A 235 -2.56 -20.00 -16.01
CA ASN A 235 -2.09 -21.39 -16.07
C ASN A 235 -3.22 -22.36 -15.70
N MET A 236 -3.78 -23.02 -16.72
CA MET A 236 -4.88 -23.98 -16.56
C MET A 236 -4.50 -25.26 -15.80
N GLU A 237 -3.25 -25.72 -15.94
CA GLU A 237 -2.76 -26.89 -15.19
C GLU A 237 -2.67 -26.56 -13.69
N SER A 238 -2.19 -25.36 -13.35
CA SER A 238 -2.19 -24.88 -11.97
C SER A 238 -3.60 -24.73 -11.41
N LEU A 239 -4.56 -24.26 -12.21
CA LEU A 239 -5.97 -24.17 -11.82
C LEU A 239 -6.54 -25.57 -11.53
N GLN A 240 -6.35 -26.52 -12.45
CA GLN A 240 -6.81 -27.90 -12.28
C GLN A 240 -6.22 -28.55 -11.02
N ASN A 241 -4.89 -28.47 -10.83
CA ASN A 241 -4.22 -29.01 -9.64
C ASN A 241 -4.76 -28.39 -8.34
N THR A 242 -5.07 -27.10 -8.36
CA THR A 242 -5.66 -26.39 -7.21
C THR A 242 -7.07 -26.89 -6.91
N LEU A 243 -7.91 -27.04 -7.94
CA LEU A 243 -9.27 -27.56 -7.83
C LEU A 243 -9.30 -28.99 -7.28
N GLU A 244 -8.42 -29.86 -7.77
CA GLU A 244 -8.29 -31.25 -7.31
C GLU A 244 -7.86 -31.30 -5.84
N LYS A 245 -6.86 -30.51 -5.45
CA LYS A 245 -6.39 -30.42 -4.06
C LYS A 245 -7.51 -29.96 -3.11
N VAL A 246 -8.22 -28.91 -3.47
CA VAL A 246 -9.36 -28.39 -2.69
C VAL A 246 -10.47 -29.44 -2.55
N THR A 247 -10.72 -30.23 -3.60
CA THR A 247 -11.76 -31.26 -3.60
C THR A 247 -11.37 -32.48 -2.76
N ARG A 248 -10.11 -32.90 -2.81
CA ARG A 248 -9.60 -34.07 -2.07
C ARG A 248 -9.43 -33.81 -0.57
N ASP A 249 -8.85 -32.68 -0.22
CA ASP A 249 -8.44 -32.41 1.17
C ASP A 249 -9.64 -32.03 2.06
N ASN A 250 -10.74 -31.58 1.45
CA ASN A 250 -11.88 -31.08 2.18
C ASN A 250 -13.01 -32.11 2.23
N LYS A 251 -13.10 -32.89 3.32
CA LYS A 251 -14.19 -33.88 3.54
C LYS A 251 -15.59 -33.24 3.57
N ARG A 252 -15.68 -31.92 3.73
CA ARG A 252 -16.90 -31.11 3.62
C ARG A 252 -17.10 -30.48 2.23
N ALA A 253 -16.25 -30.77 1.24
CA ALA A 253 -16.29 -30.18 -0.11
C ALA A 253 -17.68 -30.24 -0.76
N LYS A 254 -18.44 -31.32 -0.53
CA LYS A 254 -19.82 -31.45 -1.06
C LYS A 254 -20.81 -30.41 -0.54
N LYS A 255 -20.52 -29.73 0.58
CA LYS A 255 -21.41 -28.75 1.23
C LYS A 255 -20.90 -27.31 1.12
N LEU A 256 -19.72 -27.09 0.55
CA LEU A 256 -19.11 -25.76 0.44
C LEU A 256 -19.36 -25.19 -0.96
N ARG A 257 -19.75 -23.91 -1.02
CA ARG A 257 -19.83 -23.19 -2.29
C ARG A 257 -18.42 -22.83 -2.72
N ARG A 258 -18.17 -23.00 -4.01
CA ARG A 258 -16.88 -22.75 -4.64
C ARG A 258 -17.07 -21.79 -5.80
N TYR A 259 -16.22 -20.79 -5.87
CA TYR A 259 -16.24 -19.79 -6.92
C TYR A 259 -14.87 -19.75 -7.60
N ILE A 260 -14.87 -19.57 -8.91
CA ILE A 260 -13.66 -19.27 -9.68
C ILE A 260 -13.76 -17.80 -10.11
N VAL A 261 -12.72 -17.02 -9.84
CA VAL A 261 -12.66 -15.59 -10.15
C VAL A 261 -11.45 -15.32 -11.03
N VAL A 262 -11.71 -14.85 -12.24
CA VAL A 262 -10.70 -14.55 -13.27
C VAL A 262 -11.10 -13.29 -14.02
N GLU A 263 -10.15 -12.65 -14.69
CA GLU A 263 -10.44 -11.58 -15.65
C GLU A 263 -10.56 -12.13 -17.05
N ALA A 264 -11.44 -11.55 -17.87
CA ALA A 264 -11.47 -11.89 -19.29
C ALA A 264 -10.23 -11.34 -20.02
N VAL A 265 -9.85 -10.09 -19.71
CA VAL A 265 -8.66 -9.41 -20.21
C VAL A 265 -7.93 -8.84 -19.01
N TYR A 266 -6.69 -9.28 -18.79
CA TYR A 266 -5.90 -8.80 -17.65
C TYR A 266 -5.40 -7.38 -17.88
N GLN A 267 -5.81 -6.44 -17.04
CA GLN A 267 -5.43 -5.03 -17.19
C GLN A 267 -3.90 -4.81 -17.13
N GLN A 268 -3.18 -5.62 -16.35
CA GLN A 268 -1.74 -5.48 -16.15
C GLN A 268 -0.89 -5.92 -17.36
N CYS A 269 -1.36 -6.92 -18.12
CA CYS A 269 -0.55 -7.58 -19.15
C CYS A 269 -1.23 -7.62 -20.53
N ILE A 270 -2.50 -7.22 -20.64
CA ILE A 270 -3.31 -7.27 -21.87
C ILE A 270 -3.29 -8.68 -22.49
N ILE A 271 -3.47 -9.70 -21.65
CA ILE A 271 -3.59 -11.12 -22.05
C ILE A 271 -5.05 -11.55 -21.90
N LEU A 272 -5.56 -12.29 -22.89
CA LEU A 272 -6.89 -12.89 -22.87
C LEU A 272 -6.87 -14.22 -22.10
N THR A 273 -7.81 -14.39 -21.19
CA THR A 273 -8.02 -15.67 -20.49
C THR A 273 -8.75 -16.65 -21.40
N SER A 274 -8.33 -17.92 -21.38
CA SER A 274 -9.02 -18.99 -22.11
C SER A 274 -10.32 -19.42 -21.41
N THR A 275 -11.40 -18.68 -21.66
CA THR A 275 -12.71 -18.90 -21.03
C THR A 275 -13.40 -20.20 -21.45
N SER A 276 -13.07 -20.74 -22.63
CA SER A 276 -13.64 -22.00 -23.14
C SER A 276 -13.29 -23.20 -22.26
N HIS A 277 -12.12 -23.20 -21.62
CA HIS A 277 -11.71 -24.27 -20.71
C HIS A 277 -12.23 -24.08 -19.28
N LEU A 278 -12.56 -22.86 -18.87
CA LEU A 278 -13.14 -22.57 -17.56
C LEU A 278 -14.56 -23.11 -17.38
N MET A 279 -15.37 -23.16 -18.44
CA MET A 279 -16.75 -23.68 -18.36
C MET A 279 -16.86 -25.21 -18.30
N VAL A 280 -15.74 -25.92 -18.42
CA VAL A 280 -15.70 -27.40 -18.45
C VAL A 280 -15.47 -27.99 -17.04
N TYR A 281 -15.07 -27.17 -16.06
CA TYR A 281 -14.76 -27.56 -14.68
C TYR A 281 -15.80 -27.04 -13.67
#